data_AF-A0A1Q7RH53-F1
#
_entry.id   AF-A0A1Q7RH53-F1
#
_cell.length_a   1.000
_cell.length_b   1.000
_cell.length_c   1.000
_cell.angle_alpha   90.00
_cell.angle_beta   90.00
_cell.angle_gamma   90.00
#
_symmetry.space_group_name_H-M   'P 1'
#
loop_
_entity.id
_entity.type
_entity.pdbx_description
1 polymer ?
#
loop_
_entity_poly.entity_id
_entity_poly.type
_entity_poly.pdbx_seq_one_letter_code
_entity_poly.pdbx_strand_id
1 'polypeptide(L)'
;MVPAGYNWNNAFPHGDTTYSLTFTHPGVNVYFDLSVSGMRGVVIVHPAGTAYPFTQAQYAQQAQDQLQADLAAGARASNDFQSVAPSTNPDGTHFHHVALGTSPPERARVDLGSVKGSEAEGSALLEGIGVGSSPTPTIAVKIRLSGLRPGSVHAVQILLGVCGAPAPTTGILFSSIFVPPTFTLNKVTSGPDGTGTSTTILTEPPNANGPGQLRIPSSGWFINVAAGSTPDNGSTSKACGNVVFHNAAVMRYLPRNVHVRVGDTVVWANDTINEIHGVTFLAGQALPLIPDWYMSGPSGNPKSYDGSSFLNSGPLYPPDAGRNHSFAVTFTKTGSYSYVDVGDAFLGMRGSVIVTPTD
;
A
#
# COMPACT_ATOMS: atom_id res chain seq x y z
N MET A 1 7.55 14.70 -5.07
CA MET A 1 8.83 15.45 -5.08
C MET A 1 9.00 16.09 -3.71
N VAL A 2 10.11 15.82 -3.02
CA VAL A 2 10.38 16.43 -1.70
C VAL A 2 10.73 17.92 -1.90
N PRO A 3 10.24 18.85 -1.07
CA PRO A 3 10.47 20.29 -1.25
C PRO A 3 11.96 20.68 -1.29
N ALA A 4 12.29 21.66 -2.15
CA ALA A 4 13.61 22.29 -2.18
C ALA A 4 13.85 23.02 -0.84
N GLY A 5 14.77 22.49 -0.03
CA GLY A 5 15.00 22.90 1.36
C GLY A 5 15.26 21.72 2.29
N TYR A 6 14.99 20.51 1.82
CA TYR A 6 15.29 19.28 2.53
C TYR A 6 16.78 18.93 2.41
N ASN A 7 17.49 18.88 3.54
CA ASN A 7 18.90 18.46 3.59
C ASN A 7 18.98 16.94 3.44
N TRP A 8 18.89 16.46 2.19
CA TRP A 8 19.22 15.08 1.82
C TRP A 8 20.74 14.89 1.87
N ASN A 9 21.32 14.92 3.07
CA ASN A 9 22.69 14.48 3.24
C ASN A 9 22.73 12.96 3.39
N ASN A 10 22.74 12.25 2.25
CA ASN A 10 22.99 10.81 2.20
C ASN A 10 24.47 10.46 2.45
N ALA A 11 25.32 11.43 2.81
CA ALA A 11 26.75 11.22 3.06
C ALA A 11 27.07 10.79 4.50
N PHE A 12 26.08 10.37 5.30
CA PHE A 12 26.39 9.63 6.52
C PHE A 12 27.10 8.32 6.12
N PRO A 13 28.33 8.05 6.59
CA PRO A 13 29.08 6.89 6.17
C PRO A 13 28.31 5.61 6.53
N HIS A 14 28.11 4.74 5.54
CA HIS A 14 27.70 3.36 5.75
C HIS A 14 28.85 2.57 6.38
N GLY A 15 29.18 2.88 7.63
CA GLY A 15 29.92 1.96 8.50
C GLY A 15 28.92 0.93 9.03
N ASP A 16 29.13 -0.33 8.65
CA ASP A 16 28.50 -1.53 9.21
C ASP A 16 26.97 -1.63 9.06
N THR A 17 26.44 -1.65 7.83
CA THR A 17 25.07 -2.15 7.46
C THR A 17 23.85 -1.62 8.24
N THR A 18 24.02 -0.66 9.14
CA THR A 18 23.00 -0.27 10.12
C THR A 18 22.86 1.24 10.19
N TYR A 19 21.61 1.68 10.39
CA TYR A 19 21.28 3.06 10.69
C TYR A 19 20.84 3.14 12.16
N SER A 20 21.47 4.01 12.93
CA SER A 20 21.15 4.19 14.35
C SER A 20 20.77 5.64 14.63
N LEU A 21 19.71 5.82 15.43
CA LEU A 21 19.22 7.11 15.88
C LEU A 21 18.96 7.06 17.39
N THR A 22 19.42 8.08 18.12
CA THR A 22 19.10 8.27 19.54
C THR A 22 18.01 9.32 19.71
N PHE A 23 16.90 8.94 20.34
CA PHE A 23 15.84 9.87 20.70
C PHE A 23 16.21 10.62 21.99
N THR A 24 16.23 11.95 21.93
CA THR A 24 16.66 12.81 23.05
C THR A 24 15.50 13.35 23.89
N HIS A 25 14.26 13.19 23.42
CA HIS A 25 13.06 13.71 24.08
C HIS A 25 11.95 12.65 24.07
N PRO A 26 11.15 12.53 25.15
CA PRO A 26 9.94 11.71 25.16
C PRO A 26 8.94 12.17 24.09
N GLY A 27 8.16 11.23 23.56
CA GLY A 27 7.18 11.51 22.52
C GLY A 27 6.90 10.31 21.62
N VAL A 28 5.97 10.47 20.70
CA VAL A 28 5.59 9.44 19.74
C VAL A 28 6.01 9.90 18.35
N ASN A 29 6.78 9.07 17.64
CA ASN A 29 7.35 9.41 16.36
C ASN A 29 6.90 8.37 15.32
N VAL A 30 6.26 8.82 14.25
CA VAL A 30 5.91 7.96 13.11
C VAL A 30 7.01 8.10 12.06
N TYR A 31 7.53 6.97 11.60
CA TYR A 31 8.47 6.91 10.48
C TYR A 31 7.86 6.08 9.35
N PHE A 32 8.31 6.28 8.13
CA PHE A 32 7.75 5.64 6.95
C PHE A 32 8.77 5.57 5.83
N ASP A 33 8.54 4.63 4.91
CA ASP A 33 9.31 4.54 3.68
C ASP A 33 8.73 5.50 2.63
N LEU A 34 9.59 6.25 1.94
CA LEU A 34 9.18 7.21 0.90
C LEU A 34 8.95 6.55 -0.46
N SER A 35 9.48 5.35 -0.66
CA SER A 35 9.41 4.56 -1.90
C SER A 35 8.29 3.54 -1.89
N VAL A 36 7.93 3.01 -0.72
CA VAL A 36 6.85 2.00 -0.57
C VAL A 36 5.64 2.60 0.16
N SER A 37 4.51 2.66 -0.55
CA SER A 37 3.27 3.17 0.03
C SER A 37 2.77 2.30 1.18
N GLY A 38 2.32 2.92 2.26
CA GLY A 38 1.76 2.23 3.42
C GLY A 38 2.78 1.62 4.39
N MET A 39 4.08 1.55 4.04
CA MET A 39 5.12 1.06 4.94
C MET A 39 5.44 2.10 6.01
N ARG A 40 4.94 1.88 7.22
CA ARG A 40 5.08 2.79 8.36
C ARG A 40 5.43 2.04 9.64
N GLY A 41 6.06 2.75 10.57
CA GLY A 41 6.28 2.30 11.93
C GLY A 41 6.17 3.44 12.95
N VAL A 42 6.13 3.07 14.21
CA VAL A 42 5.98 4.01 15.34
C VAL A 42 7.04 3.72 16.38
N VAL A 43 7.70 4.78 16.85
CA VAL A 43 8.56 4.75 18.04
C VAL A 43 7.90 5.55 19.14
N ILE A 44 7.64 4.91 20.28
CA ILE A 44 7.16 5.56 21.50
C ILE A 44 8.34 5.71 22.45
N VAL A 45 8.69 6.95 22.75
CA VAL A 45 9.80 7.31 23.64
C VAL A 45 9.20 7.72 24.98
N HIS A 46 9.41 6.87 25.99
CA HIS A 46 9.01 7.17 27.37
C HIS A 46 10.06 8.04 28.08
N PRO A 47 9.67 8.77 29.16
CA PRO A 47 10.62 9.46 30.01
C PRO A 47 11.72 8.53 30.54
N ALA A 48 12.94 9.05 30.70
CA ALA A 48 14.06 8.30 31.25
C ALA A 48 13.70 7.72 32.62
N GLY A 49 14.04 6.46 32.85
CA GLY A 49 13.69 5.71 34.07
C GLY A 49 12.32 5.02 34.05
N THR A 50 11.51 5.21 33.00
CA THR A 50 10.28 4.43 32.80
C THR A 50 10.64 3.00 32.42
N ALA A 51 10.04 2.00 33.09
CA ALA A 51 10.23 0.61 32.72
C ALA A 51 9.73 0.34 31.29
N TYR A 52 10.47 -0.45 30.52
CA TYR A 52 10.04 -0.82 29.18
C TYR A 52 8.76 -1.65 29.21
N PRO A 53 7.77 -1.35 28.34
CA PRO A 53 6.52 -2.10 28.30
C PRO A 53 6.71 -3.55 27.79
N PHE A 54 7.79 -3.79 27.04
CA PHE A 54 8.10 -5.10 26.46
C PHE A 54 9.60 -5.40 26.55
N THR A 55 9.91 -6.68 26.65
CA THR A 55 11.26 -7.24 26.49
C THR A 55 11.60 -7.44 25.01
N GLN A 56 12.89 -7.61 24.68
CA GLN A 56 13.32 -7.91 23.31
C GLN A 56 12.69 -9.20 22.77
N ALA A 57 12.50 -10.22 23.62
CA ALA A 57 11.87 -11.48 23.23
C ALA A 57 10.38 -11.28 22.87
N GLN A 58 9.67 -10.41 23.60
CA GLN A 58 8.28 -10.06 23.27
C GLN A 58 8.18 -9.28 21.96
N TYR A 59 9.10 -8.34 21.69
CA TYR A 59 9.16 -7.68 20.39
C TYR A 59 9.47 -8.66 19.25
N ALA A 60 10.39 -9.60 19.46
CA ALA A 60 10.69 -10.63 18.48
C ALA A 60 9.47 -11.51 18.18
N GLN A 61 8.70 -11.89 19.21
CA GLN A 61 7.46 -12.65 19.01
C GLN A 61 6.41 -11.83 18.24
N GLN A 62 6.19 -10.57 18.61
CA GLN A 62 5.27 -9.69 17.88
C GLN A 62 5.64 -9.56 16.40
N ALA A 63 6.94 -9.41 16.10
CA ALA A 63 7.43 -9.33 14.73
C ALA A 63 7.20 -10.65 13.97
N GLN A 64 7.37 -11.81 14.62
CA GLN A 64 7.07 -13.09 14.00
C GLN A 64 5.57 -13.23 13.70
N ASP A 65 4.69 -12.86 14.64
CA ASP A 65 3.24 -12.94 14.44
C ASP A 65 2.79 -12.03 13.28
N GLN A 66 3.34 -10.82 13.20
CA GLN A 66 3.10 -9.88 12.09
C GLN A 66 3.57 -10.45 10.76
N LEU A 67 4.80 -10.98 10.70
CA LEU A 67 5.35 -11.58 9.48
C LEU A 67 4.50 -12.76 8.99
N GLN A 68 4.04 -13.63 9.90
CA GLN A 68 3.18 -14.75 9.53
C GLN A 68 1.84 -14.27 8.96
N ALA A 69 1.26 -13.20 9.52
CA ALA A 69 0.02 -12.63 9.01
C ALA A 69 0.18 -12.03 7.60
N ASP A 70 1.31 -11.34 7.34
CA ASP A 70 1.64 -10.77 6.04
C ASP A 70 1.89 -11.86 4.98
N LEU A 71 2.65 -12.91 5.33
CA LEU A 71 2.85 -14.08 4.46
C LEU A 71 1.52 -14.77 4.13
N ALA A 72 0.64 -14.93 5.12
CA ALA A 72 -0.68 -15.51 4.90
C ALA A 72 -1.56 -14.63 4.01
N ALA A 73 -1.44 -13.30 4.10
CA ALA A 73 -2.14 -12.37 3.21
C ALA A 73 -1.67 -12.53 1.76
N GLY A 74 -0.35 -12.55 1.53
CA GLY A 74 0.23 -12.79 0.20
C GLY A 74 -0.15 -14.15 -0.39
N ALA A 75 -0.14 -15.21 0.42
CA ALA A 75 -0.56 -16.54 -0.01
C ALA A 75 -2.04 -16.58 -0.44
N ARG A 76 -2.93 -15.90 0.30
CA ARG A 76 -4.34 -15.74 -0.10
C ARG A 76 -4.48 -14.98 -1.41
N ALA A 77 -3.79 -13.85 -1.56
CA ALA A 77 -3.81 -13.08 -2.80
C ALA A 77 -3.38 -13.92 -4.01
N SER A 78 -2.34 -14.74 -3.85
CA SER A 78 -1.90 -15.66 -4.90
C SER A 78 -2.94 -16.75 -5.23
N ASN A 79 -3.63 -17.29 -4.23
CA ASN A 79 -4.62 -18.35 -4.42
C ASN A 79 -5.93 -17.82 -5.03
N ASP A 80 -6.31 -16.59 -4.67
CA ASP A 80 -7.51 -15.93 -5.13
C ASP A 80 -7.34 -15.28 -6.51
N PHE A 81 -6.10 -15.21 -7.02
CA PHE A 81 -5.79 -14.61 -8.32
C PHE A 81 -6.50 -15.33 -9.46
N GLN A 82 -7.16 -14.56 -10.31
CA GLN A 82 -7.80 -15.03 -11.53
C GLN A 82 -7.29 -14.21 -12.71
N SER A 83 -6.72 -14.89 -13.71
CA SER A 83 -6.27 -14.23 -14.93
C SER A 83 -7.46 -13.69 -15.72
N VAL A 84 -7.30 -12.51 -16.31
CA VAL A 84 -8.26 -11.97 -17.28
C VAL A 84 -8.27 -12.88 -18.52
N ALA A 85 -9.48 -13.31 -18.92
CA ALA A 85 -9.64 -14.17 -20.09
C ALA A 85 -9.21 -13.44 -21.37
N PRO A 86 -8.59 -14.13 -22.35
CA PRO A 86 -8.28 -13.52 -23.63
C PRO A 86 -9.53 -12.98 -24.33
N SER A 87 -9.38 -11.87 -25.04
CA SER A 87 -10.44 -11.32 -25.91
C SER A 87 -10.06 -11.47 -27.37
N THR A 88 -11.05 -11.66 -28.24
CA THR A 88 -10.85 -11.88 -29.68
C THR A 88 -11.31 -10.65 -30.47
N ASN A 89 -10.47 -10.19 -31.39
CA ASN A 89 -10.78 -9.11 -32.31
C ASN A 89 -11.59 -9.59 -33.52
N PRO A 90 -12.28 -8.68 -34.23
CA PRO A 90 -12.97 -9.02 -35.47
C PRO A 90 -12.08 -9.64 -36.57
N ASP A 91 -10.78 -9.34 -36.54
CA ASP A 91 -9.78 -9.89 -37.46
C ASP A 91 -9.23 -11.27 -37.04
N GLY A 92 -9.73 -11.85 -35.93
CA GLY A 92 -9.31 -13.16 -35.42
C GLY A 92 -8.04 -13.14 -34.56
N THR A 93 -7.41 -11.98 -34.36
CA THR A 93 -6.31 -11.82 -33.39
C THR A 93 -6.83 -11.77 -31.95
N HIS A 94 -5.98 -12.10 -30.99
CA HIS A 94 -6.35 -12.09 -29.57
C HIS A 94 -5.54 -11.09 -28.75
N PHE A 95 -6.17 -10.56 -27.71
CA PHE A 95 -5.48 -9.93 -26.58
C PHE A 95 -5.30 -10.96 -25.46
N HIS A 96 -4.06 -11.11 -25.01
CA HIS A 96 -3.69 -11.94 -23.86
C HIS A 96 -3.24 -11.04 -22.71
N HIS A 97 -3.60 -11.40 -21.48
CA HIS A 97 -3.33 -10.56 -20.31
C HIS A 97 -2.29 -11.20 -19.39
N VAL A 98 -1.37 -10.37 -18.91
CA VAL A 98 -0.35 -10.72 -17.91
C VAL A 98 -0.44 -9.70 -16.77
N ALA A 99 -0.76 -10.16 -15.58
CA ALA A 99 -0.66 -9.34 -14.37
C ALA A 99 0.81 -9.27 -13.92
N LEU A 100 1.24 -8.11 -13.44
CA LEU A 100 2.60 -7.86 -12.97
C LEU A 100 2.73 -8.17 -11.48
N GLY A 101 1.85 -9.03 -10.97
CA GLY A 101 1.77 -9.39 -9.57
C GLY A 101 0.33 -9.35 -9.10
N THR A 102 0.15 -9.55 -7.81
CA THR A 102 -1.14 -9.39 -7.13
C THR A 102 -0.91 -9.04 -5.68
N SER A 103 -1.83 -8.27 -5.09
CA SER A 103 -1.78 -7.84 -3.69
C SER A 103 -3.06 -8.26 -2.97
N PRO A 104 -3.03 -8.46 -1.63
CA PRO A 104 -4.25 -8.63 -0.85
C PRO A 104 -5.18 -7.43 -1.04
N PRO A 105 -6.51 -7.65 -1.01
CA PRO A 105 -7.45 -6.55 -1.04
C PRO A 105 -7.25 -5.66 0.19
N GLU A 106 -7.26 -4.35 -0.01
CA GLU A 106 -7.02 -3.36 1.05
C GLU A 106 -8.14 -3.40 2.10
N ARG A 107 -7.94 -4.21 3.15
CA ARG A 107 -8.91 -4.42 4.23
C ARG A 107 -8.19 -4.58 5.57
N ALA A 108 -8.61 -3.81 6.57
CA ALA A 108 -8.09 -3.90 7.93
C ALA A 108 -9.24 -4.02 8.94
N ARG A 109 -9.16 -5.03 9.80
CA ARG A 109 -10.04 -5.19 10.96
C ARG A 109 -9.35 -4.63 12.19
N VAL A 110 -10.09 -3.92 13.01
CA VAL A 110 -9.57 -3.26 14.20
C VAL A 110 -10.45 -3.62 15.38
N ASP A 111 -9.85 -4.22 16.40
CA ASP A 111 -10.50 -4.41 17.68
C ASP A 111 -10.38 -3.13 18.50
N LEU A 112 -11.52 -2.57 18.91
CA LEU A 112 -11.60 -1.34 19.69
C LEU A 112 -11.74 -1.73 21.17
N GLY A 113 -10.60 -1.75 21.87
CA GLY A 113 -10.55 -2.06 23.30
C GLY A 113 -10.94 -0.86 24.15
N SER A 114 -11.50 -1.12 25.33
CA SER A 114 -11.86 -0.08 26.28
C SER A 114 -10.63 0.65 26.83
N VAL A 115 -10.76 1.95 27.04
CA VAL A 115 -9.71 2.79 27.63
C VAL A 115 -10.13 3.21 29.03
N LYS A 116 -9.22 3.04 30.01
CA LYS A 116 -9.32 3.34 31.45
C LYS A 116 -10.69 3.87 31.95
N GLY A 117 -11.46 3.00 32.61
CA GLY A 117 -12.73 3.37 33.26
C GLY A 117 -13.92 3.47 32.30
N SER A 118 -13.74 3.04 31.05
CA SER A 118 -14.79 2.86 30.06
C SER A 118 -15.22 1.40 29.97
N GLU A 119 -16.50 1.17 29.71
CA GLU A 119 -17.05 -0.13 29.30
C GLU A 119 -17.22 -0.22 27.77
N ALA A 120 -16.88 0.87 27.06
CA ALA A 120 -17.02 0.93 25.62
C ALA A 120 -16.00 0.03 24.94
N GLU A 121 -16.47 -0.81 24.04
CA GLU A 121 -15.66 -1.71 23.22
C GLU A 121 -16.32 -1.90 21.85
N GLY A 122 -15.62 -2.53 20.93
CA GLY A 122 -16.22 -2.94 19.67
C GLY A 122 -15.21 -3.25 18.59
N SER A 123 -15.59 -2.96 17.35
CA SER A 123 -14.79 -3.27 16.18
C SER A 123 -14.94 -2.20 15.11
N ALA A 124 -13.92 -2.06 14.30
CA ALA A 124 -14.01 -1.34 13.04
C ALA A 124 -13.48 -2.18 11.87
N LEU A 125 -13.99 -1.87 10.68
CA LEU A 125 -13.54 -2.43 9.42
C LEU A 125 -13.25 -1.26 8.47
N LEU A 126 -12.00 -1.18 8.01
CA LEU A 126 -11.59 -0.30 6.94
C LEU A 126 -11.51 -1.12 5.65
N GLU A 127 -12.16 -0.65 4.58
CA GLU A 127 -12.14 -1.29 3.27
C GLU A 127 -11.81 -0.25 2.20
N GLY A 128 -10.71 -0.46 1.49
CA GLY A 128 -10.35 0.30 0.30
C GLY A 128 -11.26 -0.07 -0.88
N ILE A 129 -12.01 0.90 -1.38
CA ILE A 129 -12.95 0.76 -2.51
C ILE A 129 -12.33 1.41 -3.74
N GLY A 130 -12.28 0.66 -4.85
CA GLY A 130 -11.67 1.13 -6.10
C GLY A 130 -10.15 1.18 -6.04
N VAL A 131 -9.52 0.65 -5.00
CA VAL A 131 -8.07 0.59 -4.85
C VAL A 131 -7.51 -0.31 -5.94
N GLY A 132 -6.50 0.19 -6.65
CA GLY A 132 -5.93 -0.49 -7.80
C GLY A 132 -6.88 -0.67 -8.99
N SER A 133 -8.04 0.00 -9.04
CA SER A 133 -8.95 -0.06 -10.20
C SER A 133 -9.60 1.28 -10.57
N SER A 134 -9.54 2.27 -9.68
CA SER A 134 -10.10 3.60 -9.86
C SER A 134 -9.05 4.68 -9.57
N PRO A 135 -8.94 5.76 -10.37
CA PRO A 135 -8.08 6.90 -10.05
C PRO A 135 -8.52 7.68 -8.81
N THR A 136 -9.71 7.39 -8.27
CA THR A 136 -10.28 8.01 -7.07
C THR A 136 -10.65 6.94 -6.03
N PRO A 137 -9.67 6.22 -5.46
CA PRO A 137 -9.94 5.21 -4.46
C PRO A 137 -10.47 5.87 -3.18
N THR A 138 -11.36 5.17 -2.47
CA THR A 138 -11.94 5.64 -1.21
C THR A 138 -11.72 4.61 -0.12
N ILE A 139 -11.78 4.98 1.17
CA ILE A 139 -11.79 4.02 2.28
C ILE A 139 -13.14 4.11 2.98
N ALA A 140 -13.90 3.01 2.98
CA ALA A 140 -15.06 2.86 3.83
C ALA A 140 -14.63 2.42 5.23
N VAL A 141 -15.02 3.20 6.24
CA VAL A 141 -14.78 2.89 7.65
C VAL A 141 -16.10 2.58 8.31
N LYS A 142 -16.31 1.32 8.66
CA LYS A 142 -17.50 0.82 9.37
C LYS A 142 -17.14 0.60 10.83
N ILE A 143 -17.92 1.16 11.74
CA ILE A 143 -17.69 1.07 13.18
C ILE A 143 -18.92 0.47 13.84
N ARG A 144 -18.67 -0.42 14.80
CA ARG A 144 -19.66 -0.95 15.72
C ARG A 144 -19.11 -0.89 17.14
N LEU A 145 -19.89 -0.30 18.05
CA LEU A 145 -19.56 -0.16 19.47
C LEU A 145 -20.67 -0.73 20.34
N SER A 146 -20.30 -1.17 21.53
CA SER A 146 -21.16 -1.58 22.64
C SER A 146 -20.64 -0.99 23.95
N GLY A 147 -21.40 -1.13 25.04
CA GLY A 147 -21.01 -0.61 26.37
C GLY A 147 -21.06 0.93 26.46
N LEU A 148 -21.81 1.57 25.57
CA LEU A 148 -22.04 3.01 25.61
C LEU A 148 -23.24 3.34 26.49
N ARG A 149 -23.28 4.57 27.04
CA ARG A 149 -24.46 5.04 27.75
C ARG A 149 -25.59 5.27 26.74
N PRO A 150 -26.81 4.76 26.96
CA PRO A 150 -27.93 4.96 26.02
C PRO A 150 -28.13 6.44 25.65
N GLY A 151 -28.23 6.74 24.35
CA GLY A 151 -28.38 8.09 23.83
C GLY A 151 -27.10 8.94 23.79
N SER A 152 -25.95 8.44 24.26
CA SER A 152 -24.69 9.16 24.15
C SER A 152 -24.21 9.28 22.71
N VAL A 153 -23.48 10.34 22.40
CA VAL A 153 -22.90 10.59 21.08
C VAL A 153 -21.39 10.70 21.23
N HIS A 154 -20.65 10.01 20.38
CA HIS A 154 -19.20 9.92 20.42
C HIS A 154 -18.59 10.36 19.09
N ALA A 155 -17.66 11.32 19.13
CA ALA A 155 -16.82 11.62 17.99
C ALA A 155 -15.84 10.48 17.75
N VAL A 156 -15.54 10.21 16.48
CA VAL A 156 -14.61 9.15 16.09
C VAL A 156 -13.61 9.71 15.09
N GLN A 157 -12.34 9.34 15.27
CA GLN A 157 -11.23 9.80 14.43
C GLN A 157 -10.29 8.65 14.10
N ILE A 158 -9.64 8.71 12.93
CA ILE A 158 -8.38 8.00 12.70
C ILE A 158 -7.25 8.97 13.01
N LEU A 159 -6.38 8.60 13.94
CA LEU A 159 -5.25 9.40 14.42
C LEU A 159 -3.92 8.71 14.10
N LEU A 160 -2.84 9.49 14.06
CA LEU A 160 -1.47 8.99 13.92
C LEU A 160 -0.91 8.50 15.26
N GLY A 161 -0.09 7.45 15.22
CA GLY A 161 0.53 6.83 16.40
C GLY A 161 -0.11 5.48 16.70
N VAL A 162 -0.29 5.19 17.99
CA VAL A 162 -1.00 3.98 18.45
C VAL A 162 -2.04 4.34 19.51
N CYS A 163 -3.00 3.47 19.73
CA CYS A 163 -4.00 3.57 20.78
C CYS A 163 -3.34 3.87 22.14
N GLY A 164 -3.73 4.98 22.77
CA GLY A 164 -3.17 5.48 24.04
C GLY A 164 -1.88 6.29 23.92
N ALA A 165 -1.29 6.41 22.73
CA ALA A 165 -0.09 7.20 22.46
C ALA A 165 -0.20 7.90 21.09
N PRO A 166 -1.01 8.97 20.99
CA PRO A 166 -1.13 9.75 19.75
C PRO A 166 0.18 10.47 19.41
N ALA A 167 0.55 10.43 18.14
CA ALA A 167 1.66 11.22 17.61
C ALA A 167 1.27 12.70 17.46
N PRO A 168 2.20 13.64 17.75
CA PRO A 168 1.98 15.03 17.50
C PRO A 168 1.80 15.26 15.99
N THR A 169 0.85 16.12 15.67
CA THR A 169 0.42 16.41 14.30
C THR A 169 1.00 17.72 13.76
N THR A 170 1.87 18.36 14.54
CA THR A 170 2.46 19.67 14.28
C THR A 170 3.95 19.54 13.91
N GLY A 171 4.34 20.06 12.74
CA GLY A 171 5.73 20.08 12.26
C GLY A 171 5.84 20.23 10.73
N ILE A 172 6.94 20.86 10.25
CA ILE A 172 7.17 21.26 8.84
C ILE A 172 7.03 20.07 7.86
N LEU A 173 7.47 18.90 8.28
CA LEU A 173 7.38 17.62 7.55
C LEU A 173 5.94 17.15 7.31
N PHE A 174 5.12 17.23 8.36
CA PHE A 174 3.74 16.73 8.32
C PHE A 174 2.82 17.71 7.60
N SER A 175 2.98 19.02 7.82
CA SER A 175 2.12 20.04 7.19
C SER A 175 2.31 20.19 5.68
N SER A 176 3.41 19.69 5.10
CA SER A 176 3.73 19.83 3.67
C SER A 176 3.63 18.53 2.86
N ILE A 177 3.66 17.36 3.51
CA ILE A 177 3.56 16.03 2.85
C ILE A 177 2.30 15.27 3.28
N PHE A 178 1.75 15.54 4.47
CA PHE A 178 0.62 14.81 5.06
C PHE A 178 -0.46 15.76 5.59
N VAL A 179 -1.38 16.17 4.72
CA VAL A 179 -2.65 16.78 5.17
C VAL A 179 -3.76 15.75 4.83
N PRO A 180 -4.60 15.31 5.81
CA PRO A 180 -4.74 15.83 7.15
C PRO A 180 -3.95 14.94 8.15
N PRO A 181 -3.59 15.46 9.32
CA PRO A 181 -3.03 14.61 10.36
C PRO A 181 -4.08 13.73 11.05
N THR A 182 -5.34 13.80 10.63
CA THR A 182 -6.49 13.17 11.28
C THR A 182 -7.65 13.01 10.31
N PHE A 183 -8.27 11.84 10.27
CA PHE A 183 -9.53 11.64 9.53
C PHE A 183 -10.69 11.72 10.51
N THR A 184 -11.56 12.71 10.32
CA THR A 184 -12.81 12.81 11.07
C THR A 184 -13.81 11.83 10.50
N LEU A 185 -14.36 10.96 11.36
CA LEU A 185 -15.36 9.98 10.99
C LEU A 185 -16.74 10.40 11.48
N ASN A 186 -17.77 9.80 10.89
CA ASN A 186 -19.14 9.94 11.36
C ASN A 186 -19.24 9.51 12.83
N LYS A 187 -19.89 10.36 13.63
CA LYS A 187 -20.14 10.11 15.05
C LYS A 187 -20.92 8.82 15.24
N VAL A 188 -20.70 8.15 16.36
CA VAL A 188 -21.51 7.01 16.79
C VAL A 188 -22.49 7.50 17.86
N THR A 189 -23.79 7.29 17.60
CA THR A 189 -24.85 7.54 18.58
C THR A 189 -25.31 6.21 19.14
N SER A 190 -25.31 6.08 20.47
CA SER A 190 -25.76 4.87 21.16
C SER A 190 -27.29 4.77 21.14
N GLY A 191 -27.79 3.61 20.75
CA GLY A 191 -29.18 3.20 20.92
C GLY A 191 -29.53 2.87 22.38
N PRO A 192 -30.79 2.50 22.63
CA PRO A 192 -31.29 2.14 23.96
C PRO A 192 -30.57 0.96 24.63
N ASP A 193 -29.99 0.07 23.83
CA ASP A 193 -29.25 -1.12 24.26
C ASP A 193 -27.76 -0.86 24.52
N GLY A 194 -27.31 0.41 24.45
CA GLY A 194 -25.91 0.77 24.64
C GLY A 194 -25.01 0.46 23.43
N THR A 195 -25.59 0.13 22.27
CA THR A 195 -24.84 -0.14 21.03
C THR A 195 -24.98 0.99 20.02
N GLY A 196 -23.98 1.15 19.15
CA GLY A 196 -24.05 2.13 18.08
C GLY A 196 -23.17 1.75 16.90
N THR A 197 -23.56 2.21 15.72
CA THR A 197 -22.79 1.97 14.49
C THR A 197 -22.65 3.26 13.69
N SER A 198 -21.56 3.38 12.93
CA SER A 198 -21.42 4.42 11.92
C SER A 198 -20.70 3.87 10.69
N THR A 199 -20.90 4.51 9.54
CA THR A 199 -20.13 4.26 8.33
C THR A 199 -19.70 5.59 7.75
N THR A 200 -18.41 5.72 7.45
CA THR A 200 -17.81 6.91 6.83
C THR A 200 -17.14 6.50 5.54
N ILE A 201 -17.28 7.30 4.47
CA ILE A 201 -16.48 7.13 3.25
C ILE A 201 -15.44 8.24 3.21
N LEU A 202 -14.17 7.86 3.24
CA LEU A 202 -13.05 8.77 3.07
C LEU A 202 -12.73 8.86 1.58
N THR A 203 -12.89 10.03 0.97
CA THR A 203 -12.77 10.21 -0.49
C THR A 203 -11.51 10.95 -0.93
N GLU A 204 -10.85 11.67 -0.03
CA GLU A 204 -9.64 12.44 -0.35
C GLU A 204 -8.67 12.39 0.84
N PRO A 205 -7.35 12.18 0.62
CA PRO A 205 -6.39 12.88 1.44
C PRO A 205 -6.47 14.38 1.06
N PRO A 206 -6.70 15.33 1.98
CA PRO A 206 -6.52 16.77 1.79
C PRO A 206 -5.24 17.12 1.04
N ASN A 207 -5.43 17.32 -0.25
CA ASN A 207 -4.64 18.03 -1.23
C ASN A 207 -3.15 17.71 -1.44
N ALA A 208 -2.91 17.23 -2.65
CA ALA A 208 -2.00 17.81 -3.64
C ALA A 208 -0.53 18.01 -3.23
N ASN A 209 0.19 16.88 -3.28
CA ASN A 209 1.64 16.72 -3.57
C ASN A 209 2.48 16.01 -2.48
N GLY A 210 2.12 14.76 -2.13
CA GLY A 210 3.02 13.77 -1.49
C GLY A 210 2.27 12.54 -0.93
N PRO A 211 2.91 11.34 -0.91
CA PRO A 211 2.52 10.22 -1.79
C PRO A 211 0.99 10.08 -1.89
N GLY A 212 0.44 10.66 -2.97
CA GLY A 212 -0.96 11.08 -3.10
C GLY A 212 -1.98 9.97 -3.36
N GLN A 213 -1.95 8.89 -2.58
CA GLN A 213 -2.95 7.84 -2.62
C GLN A 213 -3.49 7.56 -1.22
N LEU A 214 -4.81 7.54 -1.08
CA LEU A 214 -5.47 7.13 0.16
C LEU A 214 -5.26 5.62 0.33
N ARG A 215 -4.45 5.24 1.35
CA ARG A 215 -4.09 3.86 1.67
C ARG A 215 -4.17 3.59 3.17
N ILE A 216 -4.60 2.39 3.52
CA ILE A 216 -4.51 1.85 4.87
C ILE A 216 -3.04 1.45 5.09
N PRO A 217 -2.32 2.08 6.04
CA PRO A 217 -0.93 1.73 6.28
C PRO A 217 -0.82 0.41 7.04
N SER A 218 0.37 -0.21 6.97
CA SER A 218 0.67 -1.40 7.77
C SER A 218 0.71 -1.10 9.27
N SER A 219 1.01 0.16 9.64
CA SER A 219 1.00 0.62 11.03
C SER A 219 0.90 2.14 11.13
N GLY A 220 0.82 2.64 12.36
CA GLY A 220 0.88 4.07 12.68
C GLY A 220 -0.44 4.83 12.52
N TRP A 221 -1.53 4.12 12.23
CA TRP A 221 -2.90 4.61 12.38
C TRP A 221 -3.59 3.89 13.53
N PHE A 222 -4.47 4.60 14.24
CA PHE A 222 -5.39 3.98 15.18
C PHE A 222 -6.74 4.68 15.14
N ILE A 223 -7.81 3.94 15.42
CA ILE A 223 -9.15 4.50 15.58
C ILE A 223 -9.32 4.93 17.04
N ASN A 224 -9.78 6.15 17.21
CA ASN A 224 -10.08 6.77 18.50
C ASN A 224 -11.58 7.04 18.63
N VAL A 225 -12.19 6.59 19.72
CA VAL A 225 -13.55 6.93 20.12
C VAL A 225 -13.48 7.87 21.31
N ALA A 226 -13.89 9.13 21.13
CA ALA A 226 -13.80 10.16 22.16
C ALA A 226 -14.79 9.92 23.32
N ALA A 227 -14.56 10.55 24.48
CA ALA A 227 -15.49 10.53 25.62
C ALA A 227 -16.89 11.06 25.32
N GLY A 228 -17.02 11.97 24.35
CA GLY A 228 -18.27 12.60 23.98
C GLY A 228 -18.31 13.02 22.52
N SER A 229 -19.24 13.92 22.19
CA SER A 229 -19.58 14.26 20.80
C SER A 229 -18.55 15.17 20.12
N THR A 230 -17.54 15.63 20.86
CA THR A 230 -16.44 16.47 20.38
C THR A 230 -15.17 15.63 20.28
N PRO A 231 -14.41 15.76 19.18
CA PRO A 231 -13.09 15.16 19.04
C PRO A 231 -12.17 15.49 20.22
N ASP A 232 -11.47 14.49 20.75
CA ASP A 232 -10.53 14.65 21.87
C ASP A 232 -9.07 14.36 21.49
N ASN A 233 -8.83 14.02 20.21
CA ASN A 233 -7.51 13.68 19.67
C ASN A 233 -6.75 12.64 20.50
N GLY A 234 -7.47 11.71 21.14
CA GLY A 234 -6.89 10.61 21.92
C GLY A 234 -6.60 10.95 23.39
N SER A 235 -7.03 12.12 23.89
CA SER A 235 -6.77 12.54 25.27
C SER A 235 -7.73 11.95 26.31
N THR A 236 -8.98 11.68 25.94
CA THR A 236 -10.03 11.19 26.87
C THR A 236 -10.78 9.97 26.32
N SER A 237 -10.13 9.18 25.48
CA SER A 237 -10.75 8.09 24.70
C SER A 237 -11.59 7.15 25.57
N LYS A 238 -12.73 6.70 25.03
CA LYS A 238 -13.57 5.62 25.59
C LYS A 238 -13.12 4.25 25.09
N ALA A 239 -12.73 4.18 23.82
CA ALA A 239 -12.18 3.00 23.19
C ALA A 239 -11.18 3.41 22.12
N CYS A 240 -10.18 2.58 21.87
CA CYS A 240 -9.32 2.72 20.71
C CYS A 240 -8.75 1.39 20.23
N GLY A 241 -8.23 1.37 19.00
CA GLY A 241 -7.61 0.18 18.42
C GLY A 241 -6.66 0.53 17.29
N ASN A 242 -5.55 -0.19 17.19
CA ASN A 242 -4.53 0.04 16.15
C ASN A 242 -5.02 -0.51 14.82
N VAL A 243 -4.83 0.27 13.76
CA VAL A 243 -5.07 -0.16 12.38
C VAL A 243 -3.81 -0.87 11.89
N VAL A 244 -3.97 -2.13 11.51
CA VAL A 244 -2.91 -2.94 10.90
C VAL A 244 -3.45 -3.52 9.59
N PHE A 245 -2.86 -3.10 8.48
CA PHE A 245 -3.08 -3.73 7.19
C PHE A 245 -1.92 -4.68 6.87
N HIS A 246 -2.24 -5.95 6.68
CA HIS A 246 -1.27 -6.97 6.26
C HIS A 246 -0.99 -6.83 4.77
N ASN A 247 -0.13 -5.87 4.44
CA ASN A 247 0.26 -5.55 3.08
C ASN A 247 1.25 -6.59 2.55
N ALA A 248 1.02 -7.06 1.33
CA ALA A 248 1.91 -8.00 0.65
C ALA A 248 1.78 -7.82 -0.87
N ALA A 249 2.78 -8.25 -1.62
CA ALA A 249 2.71 -8.34 -3.07
C ALA A 249 3.40 -9.62 -3.55
N VAL A 250 2.79 -10.27 -4.54
CA VAL A 250 3.41 -11.39 -5.26
C VAL A 250 4.24 -10.83 -6.42
N MET A 251 5.56 -10.83 -6.28
CA MET A 251 6.51 -10.23 -7.24
C MET A 251 6.81 -11.15 -8.44
N ARG A 252 5.77 -11.43 -9.25
CA ARG A 252 5.82 -12.35 -10.40
C ARG A 252 4.89 -11.89 -11.52
N TYR A 253 5.27 -12.17 -12.77
CA TYR A 253 4.34 -12.13 -13.89
C TYR A 253 3.37 -13.31 -13.85
N LEU A 254 2.08 -13.05 -14.05
CA LEU A 254 0.99 -14.01 -13.94
C LEU A 254 0.08 -13.96 -15.19
N PRO A 255 0.11 -15.00 -16.06
CA PRO A 255 1.04 -16.12 -16.05
C PRO A 255 2.46 -15.68 -16.43
N ARG A 256 3.46 -16.47 -16.02
CA ARG A 256 4.86 -16.20 -16.31
C ARG A 256 5.20 -16.34 -17.79
N ASN A 257 4.62 -17.34 -18.45
CA ASN A 257 4.82 -17.63 -19.86
C ASN A 257 3.48 -17.52 -20.58
N VAL A 258 3.42 -16.78 -21.67
CA VAL A 258 2.22 -16.66 -22.50
C VAL A 258 2.50 -17.23 -23.88
N HIS A 259 1.60 -18.08 -24.36
CA HIS A 259 1.62 -18.59 -25.73
C HIS A 259 0.62 -17.79 -26.58
N VAL A 260 1.11 -17.21 -27.67
CA VAL A 260 0.30 -16.37 -28.58
C VAL A 260 0.60 -16.72 -30.03
N ARG A 261 -0.25 -16.29 -30.96
CA ARG A 261 0.02 -16.38 -32.40
C ARG A 261 0.62 -15.08 -32.94
N VAL A 262 1.27 -15.14 -34.10
CA VAL A 262 1.66 -13.93 -34.84
C VAL A 262 0.42 -13.05 -35.06
N GLY A 263 0.54 -11.76 -34.75
CA GLY A 263 -0.56 -10.79 -34.82
C GLY A 263 -1.33 -10.62 -33.51
N ASP A 264 -1.17 -11.52 -32.53
CA ASP A 264 -1.77 -11.34 -31.20
C ASP A 264 -1.05 -10.23 -30.40
N THR A 265 -1.79 -9.64 -29.47
CA THR A 265 -1.29 -8.61 -28.56
C THR A 265 -1.21 -9.15 -27.14
N VAL A 266 -0.10 -8.88 -26.45
CA VAL A 266 0.01 -9.13 -25.00
C VAL A 266 -0.14 -7.80 -24.26
N VAL A 267 -0.99 -7.80 -23.25
CA VAL A 267 -1.25 -6.68 -22.35
C VAL A 267 -0.72 -7.02 -20.97
N TRP A 268 0.26 -6.25 -20.53
CA TRP A 268 0.82 -6.27 -19.20
C TRP A 268 0.12 -5.20 -18.36
N ALA A 269 -0.45 -5.56 -17.22
CA ALA A 269 -1.07 -4.63 -16.29
C ALA A 269 -0.49 -4.80 -14.87
N ASN A 270 -0.14 -3.68 -14.23
CA ASN A 270 0.21 -3.68 -12.82
C ASN A 270 -1.06 -3.70 -11.97
N ASP A 271 -1.43 -4.88 -11.48
CA ASP A 271 -2.62 -5.08 -10.64
C ASP A 271 -2.28 -5.05 -9.12
N THR A 272 -1.05 -4.69 -8.78
CA THR A 272 -0.64 -4.47 -7.38
C THR A 272 -1.04 -3.07 -6.90
N ILE A 273 -1.14 -2.90 -5.58
CA ILE A 273 -1.55 -1.63 -4.96
C ILE A 273 -0.38 -0.83 -4.37
N ASN A 274 0.81 -1.45 -4.32
CA ASN A 274 1.96 -1.00 -3.55
C ASN A 274 3.32 -1.13 -4.27
N GLU A 275 3.35 -1.68 -5.49
CA GLU A 275 4.60 -1.92 -6.22
C GLU A 275 4.63 -1.18 -7.56
N ILE A 276 5.83 -0.86 -8.01
CA ILE A 276 6.09 -0.29 -9.33
C ILE A 276 6.84 -1.34 -10.13
N HIS A 277 6.22 -1.77 -11.22
CA HIS A 277 6.76 -2.82 -12.07
C HIS A 277 7.11 -2.30 -13.46
N GLY A 278 7.61 -3.17 -14.32
CA GLY A 278 7.72 -2.89 -15.74
C GLY A 278 8.01 -4.11 -16.58
N VAL A 279 8.15 -3.87 -17.88
CA VAL A 279 8.38 -4.90 -18.89
C VAL A 279 9.53 -4.41 -19.77
N THR A 280 10.65 -5.10 -19.68
CA THR A 280 11.83 -4.80 -20.51
C THR A 280 12.23 -6.04 -21.30
N PHE A 281 12.17 -5.96 -22.63
CA PHE A 281 12.82 -6.89 -23.53
C PHE A 281 14.23 -6.37 -23.84
N LEU A 282 15.24 -7.12 -23.39
CA LEU A 282 16.63 -6.68 -23.50
C LEU A 282 17.19 -6.78 -24.92
N ALA A 283 16.70 -7.72 -25.74
CA ALA A 283 17.21 -7.98 -27.09
C ALA A 283 18.75 -8.06 -27.17
N GLY A 284 19.37 -8.76 -26.20
CA GLY A 284 20.82 -8.93 -26.11
C GLY A 284 21.58 -7.79 -25.43
N GLN A 285 20.91 -6.70 -25.05
CA GLN A 285 21.50 -5.61 -24.26
C GLN A 285 21.69 -6.01 -22.78
N ALA A 286 22.57 -5.29 -22.08
CA ALA A 286 22.75 -5.45 -20.64
C ALA A 286 21.51 -4.97 -19.87
N LEU A 287 21.33 -5.48 -18.65
CA LEU A 287 20.28 -5.03 -17.74
C LEU A 287 20.52 -3.54 -17.38
N PRO A 288 19.51 -2.65 -17.51
CA PRO A 288 19.65 -1.27 -17.08
C PRO A 288 19.95 -1.14 -15.57
N LEU A 289 20.61 -0.05 -15.18
CA LEU A 289 20.94 0.23 -13.78
C LEU A 289 19.77 0.92 -13.05
N ILE A 290 19.69 0.69 -11.75
CA ILE A 290 18.82 1.40 -10.80
C ILE A 290 19.69 2.48 -10.10
N PRO A 291 19.18 3.71 -9.88
CA PRO A 291 17.80 4.16 -10.04
C PRO A 291 17.40 4.66 -11.43
N ASP A 292 18.33 4.72 -12.39
CA ASP A 292 18.11 5.32 -13.71
C ASP A 292 16.89 4.76 -14.46
N TRP A 293 16.63 3.45 -14.35
CA TRP A 293 15.46 2.82 -14.95
C TRP A 293 14.13 3.42 -14.45
N TYR A 294 13.99 3.75 -13.17
CA TYR A 294 12.79 4.39 -12.62
C TYR A 294 12.53 5.79 -13.17
N MET A 295 13.57 6.42 -13.72
CA MET A 295 13.50 7.75 -14.35
C MET A 295 13.36 7.65 -15.88
N SER A 296 13.38 6.44 -16.44
CA SER A 296 13.22 6.21 -17.87
C SER A 296 11.75 6.26 -18.31
N GLY A 297 11.52 6.60 -19.57
CA GLY A 297 10.22 6.48 -20.22
C GLY A 297 10.09 5.20 -21.05
N PRO A 298 8.90 4.92 -21.60
CA PRO A 298 8.73 3.86 -22.58
C PRO A 298 9.61 4.10 -23.82
N SER A 299 10.04 3.02 -24.48
CA SER A 299 10.81 3.06 -25.72
C SER A 299 9.96 3.55 -26.89
N GLY A 300 9.64 4.85 -26.94
CA GLY A 300 8.75 5.44 -27.93
C GLY A 300 7.29 5.04 -27.71
N ASN A 301 6.55 4.76 -28.79
CA ASN A 301 5.17 4.24 -28.74
C ASN A 301 5.01 2.99 -29.64
N PRO A 302 5.76 1.91 -29.35
CA PRO A 302 5.81 0.72 -30.21
C PRO A 302 4.53 -0.08 -30.02
N LYS A 303 3.75 -0.18 -31.10
CA LYS A 303 2.55 -1.03 -31.14
C LYS A 303 2.87 -2.48 -31.45
N SER A 304 4.06 -2.75 -32.00
CA SER A 304 4.47 -4.08 -32.43
C SER A 304 5.90 -4.42 -32.05
N TYR A 305 6.20 -5.72 -32.00
CA TYR A 305 7.50 -6.25 -31.64
C TYR A 305 7.83 -7.54 -32.39
N ASP A 306 9.04 -7.61 -32.93
CA ASP A 306 9.58 -8.76 -33.67
C ASP A 306 10.83 -9.36 -33.01
N GLY A 307 11.21 -8.86 -31.83
CA GLY A 307 12.41 -9.29 -31.10
C GLY A 307 13.72 -8.65 -31.50
N SER A 308 13.75 -7.77 -32.50
CA SER A 308 15.01 -7.25 -33.07
C SER A 308 15.68 -6.17 -32.23
N SER A 309 14.93 -5.47 -31.39
CA SER A 309 15.40 -4.28 -30.67
C SER A 309 15.04 -4.30 -29.18
N PHE A 310 15.73 -3.49 -28.41
CA PHE A 310 15.40 -3.23 -27.02
C PHE A 310 14.03 -2.56 -26.93
N LEU A 311 13.22 -3.01 -25.96
CA LEU A 311 11.87 -2.48 -25.73
C LEU A 311 11.58 -2.38 -24.24
N ASN A 312 11.23 -1.19 -23.77
CA ASN A 312 10.90 -0.91 -22.37
C ASN A 312 9.51 -0.26 -22.27
N SER A 313 8.70 -0.70 -21.31
CA SER A 313 7.44 -0.06 -20.96
C SER A 313 7.62 1.26 -20.20
N GLY A 314 8.82 1.49 -19.64
CA GLY A 314 8.99 2.40 -18.51
C GLY A 314 8.31 1.86 -17.25
N PRO A 315 8.37 2.58 -16.12
CA PRO A 315 7.72 2.13 -14.90
C PRO A 315 6.19 2.17 -15.03
N LEU A 316 5.56 1.06 -14.65
CA LEU A 316 4.12 0.84 -14.59
C LEU A 316 3.68 0.90 -13.12
N TYR A 317 2.84 1.88 -12.83
CA TYR A 317 2.39 2.20 -11.47
C TYR A 317 1.11 1.46 -11.11
N PRO A 318 0.75 1.39 -9.82
CA PRO A 318 -0.57 0.97 -9.40
C PRO A 318 -1.66 1.75 -10.17
N PRO A 319 -2.80 1.13 -10.54
CA PRO A 319 -3.77 1.74 -11.46
C PRO A 319 -4.39 3.04 -10.96
N ASP A 320 -4.39 3.24 -9.65
CA ASP A 320 -4.91 4.42 -8.97
C ASP A 320 -3.84 5.49 -8.70
N ALA A 321 -2.65 5.38 -9.30
CA ALA A 321 -1.58 6.38 -9.15
C ALA A 321 -1.75 7.59 -10.08
N GLY A 322 -2.75 7.56 -10.95
CA GLY A 322 -2.92 8.59 -11.99
C GLY A 322 -1.77 8.60 -13.01
N ARG A 323 -1.05 7.48 -13.15
CA ARG A 323 0.09 7.27 -14.05
C ARG A 323 -0.12 6.04 -14.90
N ASN A 324 0.77 5.82 -15.87
CA ASN A 324 0.69 4.63 -16.72
C ASN A 324 0.77 3.35 -15.89
N HIS A 325 -0.18 2.44 -16.08
CA HIS A 325 -0.30 1.18 -15.32
C HIS A 325 -0.26 -0.07 -16.22
N SER A 326 -0.32 0.13 -17.54
CA SER A 326 -0.34 -0.98 -18.49
C SER A 326 0.55 -0.73 -19.71
N PHE A 327 0.90 -1.82 -20.39
CA PHE A 327 1.73 -1.83 -21.58
C PHE A 327 1.21 -2.91 -22.52
N ALA A 328 1.05 -2.60 -23.80
CA ALA A 328 0.45 -3.52 -24.78
C ALA A 328 1.29 -3.57 -26.06
N VAL A 329 1.59 -4.79 -26.54
CA VAL A 329 2.47 -5.00 -27.70
C VAL A 329 1.97 -6.16 -28.55
N THR A 330 1.84 -5.91 -29.86
CA THR A 330 1.51 -6.92 -30.87
C THR A 330 2.75 -7.65 -31.37
N PHE A 331 2.77 -8.98 -31.33
CA PHE A 331 3.92 -9.76 -31.77
C PHE A 331 3.84 -10.11 -33.26
N THR A 332 4.84 -9.75 -34.05
CA THR A 332 4.78 -9.88 -35.53
C THR A 332 5.66 -10.99 -36.10
N LYS A 333 6.44 -11.66 -35.25
CA LYS A 333 7.38 -12.71 -35.68
C LYS A 333 7.35 -13.88 -34.69
N THR A 334 7.44 -15.10 -35.23
CA THR A 334 7.56 -16.31 -34.42
C THR A 334 8.86 -16.32 -33.62
N GLY A 335 8.82 -16.89 -32.41
CA GLY A 335 9.99 -16.93 -31.52
C GLY A 335 9.61 -16.97 -30.05
N SER A 336 10.64 -16.97 -29.20
CA SER A 336 10.49 -16.88 -27.75
C SER A 336 11.17 -15.62 -27.25
N TYR A 337 10.39 -14.70 -26.70
CA TYR A 337 10.83 -13.38 -26.27
C TYR A 337 10.80 -13.30 -24.75
N SER A 338 11.99 -13.30 -24.13
CA SER A 338 12.11 -13.14 -22.67
C SER A 338 12.07 -11.66 -22.29
N TYR A 339 11.38 -11.36 -21.19
CA TYR A 339 11.31 -10.03 -20.61
C TYR A 339 11.55 -10.07 -19.10
N VAL A 340 11.95 -8.93 -18.55
CA VAL A 340 12.34 -8.78 -17.16
C VAL A 340 11.76 -7.48 -16.59
N ASP A 341 11.42 -7.52 -15.31
CA ASP A 341 11.21 -6.34 -14.52
C ASP A 341 12.58 -5.88 -14.03
N VAL A 342 13.04 -4.70 -14.45
CA VAL A 342 14.36 -4.21 -14.06
C VAL A 342 14.40 -3.86 -12.58
N GLY A 343 13.32 -3.28 -12.04
CA GLY A 343 13.17 -2.92 -10.64
C GLY A 343 13.29 -4.14 -9.74
N ASP A 344 12.64 -5.24 -10.13
CA ASP A 344 12.58 -6.49 -9.36
C ASP A 344 13.43 -7.62 -9.94
N ALA A 345 14.45 -7.28 -10.73
CA ALA A 345 15.31 -8.26 -11.39
C ALA A 345 16.03 -9.17 -10.38
N PHE A 346 16.39 -8.62 -9.22
CA PHE A 346 17.05 -9.35 -8.13
C PHE A 346 16.10 -10.36 -7.44
N LEU A 347 14.78 -10.13 -7.49
CA LEU A 347 13.76 -11.08 -7.05
C LEU A 347 13.47 -12.16 -8.12
N GLY A 348 14.09 -12.05 -9.30
CA GLY A 348 13.91 -12.98 -10.41
C GLY A 348 12.61 -12.78 -11.19
N MET A 349 12.00 -11.59 -11.14
CA MET A 349 10.77 -11.29 -11.86
C MET A 349 11.00 -11.23 -13.37
N ARG A 350 10.79 -12.39 -14.02
CA ARG A 350 11.06 -12.64 -15.45
C ARG A 350 9.95 -13.48 -16.07
N GLY A 351 9.55 -13.12 -17.28
CA GLY A 351 8.53 -13.83 -18.05
C GLY A 351 8.97 -14.08 -19.49
N SER A 352 8.14 -14.79 -20.26
CA SER A 352 8.35 -14.97 -21.69
C SER A 352 7.05 -14.94 -22.50
N VAL A 353 7.14 -14.45 -23.73
CA VAL A 353 6.09 -14.58 -24.74
C VAL A 353 6.60 -15.54 -25.81
N ILE A 354 5.83 -16.58 -26.07
CA ILE A 354 6.15 -17.62 -27.04
C ILE A 354 5.15 -17.49 -28.19
N VAL A 355 5.67 -17.14 -29.37
CA VAL A 355 4.87 -16.78 -30.54
C VAL A 355 4.95 -17.88 -31.59
N THR A 356 3.80 -18.45 -31.94
CA THR A 356 3.64 -19.46 -32.98
C THR A 356 3.01 -18.87 -34.25
N PRO A 357 3.09 -19.55 -35.42
CA PRO A 357 2.38 -19.10 -36.61
C PRO A 357 0.88 -18.94 -36.40
N THR A 358 0.25 -18.09 -37.22
CA THR A 358 -1.20 -18.17 -37.49
C THR A 358 -1.46 -19.34 -38.42
N ASP A 359 -2.34 -20.26 -38.02
CA ASP A 359 -2.78 -21.37 -38.86
C ASP A 359 -3.51 -20.91 -40.13
#